data_AF-A0A1J3FC74-F1
#
_entry.id   AF-A0A1J3FC74-F1
#
_cell.length_a   1.000
_cell.length_b   1.000
_cell.length_c   1.000
_cell.angle_alpha   90.00
_cell.angle_beta   90.00
_cell.angle_gamma   90.00
#
_symmetry.space_group_name_H-M   'P 1'
#
loop_
_entity.id
_entity.type
_entity.pdbx_description
1 polymer ?
#
loop_
_entity_poly.entity_id
_entity_poly.type
_entity_poly.pdbx_seq_one_letter_code
_entity_poly.pdbx_strand_id
1 'polypeptide(L)'
;MAFTTTMLSWSALEYGKRMGPELQNARVNIRWATDYLLKCARATPGKLYVGVGDPNVDHKCWERPEDMDTPRTVYSVSSSNPGSDVAAETAAALAAASMVFRKVDPKYSRLLLATAKNVMQFAIQYRGAYSDSLSSSVCPFYCSYSGYKVTNSQ
;
A
#
# COMPACT_ATOMS: atom_id res chain seq x y z
N MET A 1 1.97 3.68 -4.57
CA MET A 1 2.22 4.03 -3.15
C MET A 1 2.88 2.88 -2.38
N ALA A 2 2.25 1.70 -2.26
CA ALA A 2 2.81 0.57 -1.48
C ALA A 2 4.26 0.23 -1.87
N PHE A 3 4.54 0.04 -3.17
CA PHE A 3 5.90 -0.19 -3.69
C PHE A 3 6.93 0.85 -3.24
N THR A 4 6.58 2.14 -3.31
CA THR A 4 7.43 3.24 -2.84
C THR A 4 7.75 3.09 -1.35
N THR A 5 6.76 2.73 -0.54
CA THR A 5 6.94 2.51 0.90
C THR A 5 7.82 1.30 1.18
N THR A 6 7.68 0.21 0.43
CA THR A 6 8.55 -0.97 0.50
C THR A 6 10.00 -0.58 0.22
N MET A 7 10.26 0.10 -0.90
CA MET A 7 11.61 0.48 -1.33
C MET A 7 12.26 1.51 -0.39
N LEU A 8 11.50 2.48 0.12
CA LEU A 8 12.00 3.44 1.10
C LEU A 8 12.33 2.76 2.43
N SER A 9 11.49 1.82 2.87
CA SER A 9 11.74 1.02 4.07
C SER A 9 12.97 0.13 3.94
N TRP A 10 13.13 -0.55 2.80
CA TRP A 10 14.32 -1.34 2.51
C TRP A 10 15.57 -0.45 2.52
N SER A 11 15.53 0.69 1.84
CA SER A 11 16.65 1.64 1.82
C SER A 11 17.04 2.12 3.21
N ALA A 12 16.07 2.40 4.09
CA ALA A 12 16.32 2.78 5.49
C ALA A 12 16.90 1.63 6.33
N LEU A 13 16.51 0.38 6.06
CA LEU A 13 17.07 -0.81 6.72
C LEU A 13 18.52 -1.07 6.31
N GLU A 14 18.80 -1.00 5.01
CA GLU A 14 20.11 -1.33 4.44
C GLU A 14 21.13 -0.20 4.70
N TYR A 15 20.73 1.04 4.43
CA TYR A 15 21.63 2.19 4.40
C TYR A 15 21.39 3.20 5.51
N GLY A 16 20.51 2.91 6.48
CA GLY A 16 20.12 3.88 7.52
C GLY A 16 21.30 4.48 8.29
N LYS A 17 22.38 3.72 8.51
CA LYS A 17 23.61 4.24 9.16
C LYS A 17 24.33 5.32 8.34
N ARG A 18 24.18 5.30 7.00
CA ARG A 18 24.77 6.27 6.07
C ARG A 18 23.88 7.48 5.83
N MET A 19 22.61 7.45 6.25
CA MET A 19 21.65 8.54 6.04
C MET A 19 21.81 9.71 7.02
N GLY A 20 22.59 9.55 8.10
CA GLY A 20 22.79 10.60 9.09
C GLY A 20 21.45 11.17 9.61
N PRO A 21 21.25 12.50 9.61
CA PRO A 21 20.00 13.11 10.07
C PRO A 21 18.78 12.76 9.20
N GLU A 22 18.98 12.45 7.91
CA GLU A 22 17.89 12.14 6.99
C GLU A 22 17.19 10.81 7.29
N LEU A 23 17.80 9.94 8.11
CA LEU A 23 17.12 8.73 8.58
C LEU A 23 15.81 9.07 9.31
N GLN A 24 15.77 10.20 10.02
CA GLN A 24 14.58 10.61 10.73
C GLN A 24 13.49 11.10 9.76
N ASN A 25 13.85 11.89 8.74
CA ASN A 25 12.92 12.31 7.70
C ASN A 25 12.40 11.11 6.90
N ALA A 26 13.26 10.14 6.58
CA ALA A 26 12.87 8.88 5.95
C ALA A 26 11.83 8.13 6.81
N ARG A 27 12.05 8.04 8.13
CA ARG A 27 11.06 7.44 9.06
C ARG A 27 9.74 8.19 9.10
N VAL A 28 9.76 9.52 9.08
CA VAL A 28 8.52 10.33 9.01
C VAL A 28 7.74 9.99 7.74
N ASN A 29 8.41 9.95 6.59
CA ASN A 29 7.78 9.62 5.31
C ASN A 29 7.25 8.18 5.24
N ILE A 30 8.02 7.21 5.75
CA ILE A 30 7.58 5.82 5.85
C ILE A 30 6.33 5.74 6.74
N ARG A 31 6.34 6.39 7.90
CA ARG A 31 5.20 6.41 8.83
C ARG A 31 3.96 7.02 8.19
N TRP A 32 4.10 8.15 7.48
CA TRP A 32 3.00 8.80 6.80
C TRP A 32 2.30 7.86 5.82
N ALA A 33 3.10 7.17 4.99
CA ALA A 33 2.58 6.19 4.05
C ALA A 33 1.95 4.99 4.76
N THR A 34 2.58 4.44 5.80
CA THR A 34 2.03 3.28 6.51
C THR A 34 0.80 3.62 7.36
N ASP A 35 0.65 4.84 7.86
CA ASP A 35 -0.58 5.28 8.53
C ASP A 35 -1.76 5.30 7.55
N TYR A 36 -1.54 5.74 6.31
CA TYR A 36 -2.53 5.63 5.25
C TYR A 36 -2.85 4.17 4.91
N LEU A 37 -1.83 3.33 4.68
CA LEU A 37 -2.03 1.91 4.37
C LEU A 37 -2.74 1.14 5.51
N LEU A 38 -2.44 1.47 6.77
CA LEU A 38 -3.14 0.92 7.93
C LEU A 38 -4.63 1.30 7.93
N LYS A 39 -4.97 2.55 7.60
CA LYS A 39 -6.38 2.96 7.44
C LYS A 39 -7.04 2.16 6.32
N CYS A 40 -6.41 2.06 5.16
CA CYS A 40 -6.92 1.32 4.01
C CYS A 40 -7.14 -0.17 4.28
N ALA A 41 -6.27 -0.80 5.08
CA ALA A 41 -6.34 -2.23 5.38
C ALA A 41 -7.28 -2.57 6.55
N ARG A 42 -7.63 -1.59 7.41
CA ARG A 42 -8.35 -1.84 8.67
C ARG A 42 -9.69 -1.14 8.79
N ALA A 43 -10.02 -0.23 7.88
CA ALA A 43 -11.29 0.51 7.91
C ALA A 43 -12.51 -0.41 7.82
N THR A 44 -12.46 -1.45 6.98
CA THR A 44 -13.59 -2.37 6.77
C THR A 44 -13.09 -3.81 6.70
N PRO A 45 -13.57 -4.73 7.56
CA PRO A 45 -13.20 -6.14 7.50
C PRO A 45 -13.44 -6.76 6.11
N GLY A 46 -12.46 -7.50 5.60
CA GLY A 46 -12.55 -8.18 4.29
C GLY A 46 -12.38 -7.27 3.08
N LYS A 47 -12.10 -5.97 3.27
CA LYS A 47 -11.77 -5.04 2.18
C LYS A 47 -10.40 -4.42 2.38
N LEU A 48 -9.70 -4.23 1.28
CA LEU A 48 -8.50 -3.39 1.20
C LEU A 48 -8.78 -2.25 0.23
N TYR A 49 -8.68 -1.01 0.71
CA TYR A 49 -8.81 0.18 -0.13
C TYR A 49 -7.51 0.44 -0.91
N VAL A 50 -7.61 0.63 -2.22
CA VAL A 50 -6.47 0.62 -3.16
C VAL A 50 -6.38 1.86 -4.05
N GLY A 51 -7.42 2.71 -4.06
CA GLY A 51 -7.42 3.96 -4.82
C GLY A 51 -8.43 4.97 -4.26
N VAL A 52 -8.13 6.26 -4.40
CA VAL A 52 -8.99 7.37 -4.00
C VAL A 52 -8.89 8.49 -5.04
N GLY A 53 -10.02 8.86 -5.64
CA GLY A 53 -10.11 9.78 -6.77
C GLY A 53 -10.32 9.02 -8.08
N ASP A 54 -11.32 9.44 -8.86
CA ASP A 54 -11.42 9.03 -10.25
C ASP A 54 -10.31 9.73 -11.04
N PRO A 55 -9.39 9.01 -11.68
CA PRO A 55 -8.23 9.63 -12.31
C PRO A 55 -8.59 10.50 -13.51
N ASN A 56 -9.68 10.20 -14.23
CA ASN A 56 -10.07 11.00 -15.38
C ASN A 56 -10.67 12.33 -14.96
N VAL A 57 -11.42 12.36 -13.85
CA VAL A 57 -11.96 13.60 -13.30
C VAL A 57 -10.85 14.42 -12.62
N ASP A 58 -10.01 13.77 -11.80
CA ASP A 58 -8.87 14.38 -11.12
C ASP A 58 -7.90 15.03 -12.13
N HIS A 59 -7.52 14.32 -13.20
CA HIS A 59 -6.61 14.87 -14.23
C HIS A 59 -7.23 15.93 -15.15
N LYS A 60 -8.56 16.06 -15.19
CA LYS A 60 -9.22 17.16 -15.91
C LYS A 60 -9.23 18.45 -15.12
N CYS A 61 -8.88 18.39 -13.83
CA CYS A 61 -8.82 19.55 -12.97
C CYS A 61 -7.38 20.03 -12.79
N TRP A 62 -7.15 21.32 -13.03
CA TRP A 62 -5.87 21.97 -12.76
C TRP A 62 -6.05 23.01 -11.67
N GLU A 63 -5.91 22.57 -10.43
CA GLU A 63 -6.11 23.37 -9.24
C GLU A 63 -5.15 22.93 -8.12
N ARG A 64 -5.08 23.71 -7.05
CA ARG A 64 -4.34 23.29 -5.87
C ARG A 64 -5.11 22.19 -5.15
N PRO A 65 -4.46 21.17 -4.56
CA PRO A 65 -5.15 20.05 -3.92
C PRO A 65 -6.10 20.47 -2.78
N GLU A 66 -5.83 21.60 -2.11
CA GLU A 66 -6.69 22.18 -1.08
C GLU A 66 -7.98 22.83 -1.61
N ASP A 67 -8.03 23.15 -2.91
CA ASP A 67 -9.19 23.78 -3.56
C ASP A 67 -10.07 22.75 -4.28
N MET A 68 -9.74 21.46 -4.21
CA MET A 68 -10.39 20.44 -5.01
C MET A 68 -11.87 20.22 -4.68
N ASP A 69 -12.71 20.28 -5.71
CA ASP A 69 -14.15 19.98 -5.64
C ASP A 69 -14.55 18.71 -6.41
N THR A 70 -13.60 18.08 -7.10
CA THR A 70 -13.85 16.83 -7.85
C THR A 70 -14.21 15.66 -6.92
N PRO A 71 -15.15 14.77 -7.33
CA PRO A 71 -15.48 13.58 -6.54
C PRO A 71 -14.28 12.67 -6.28
N ARG A 72 -13.99 12.41 -5.00
CA ARG A 72 -12.91 11.50 -4.59
C ARG A 72 -13.40 10.07 -4.34
N THR A 73 -13.85 9.41 -5.41
CA THR A 73 -14.34 8.01 -5.39
C THR A 73 -13.32 7.06 -4.79
N VAL A 74 -13.77 6.13 -3.96
CA VAL A 74 -12.89 5.18 -3.26
C VAL A 74 -13.03 3.79 -3.87
N TYR A 75 -11.90 3.16 -4.20
CA TYR A 75 -11.82 1.83 -4.79
C TYR A 75 -11.23 0.81 -3.81
N SER A 76 -11.75 -0.41 -3.81
CA SER A 76 -11.31 -1.48 -2.92
C SER A 76 -11.31 -2.85 -3.59
N VAL A 77 -10.42 -3.73 -3.14
CA VAL A 77 -10.44 -5.16 -3.43
C VAL A 77 -11.02 -5.94 -2.23
N SER A 78 -11.65 -7.07 -2.52
CA SER A 78 -12.27 -7.96 -1.53
C SER A 78 -12.31 -9.40 -2.04
N SER A 79 -12.92 -10.32 -1.30
CA SER A 79 -13.05 -11.72 -1.73
C SER A 79 -13.83 -11.89 -3.04
N SER A 80 -14.77 -10.98 -3.34
CA SER A 80 -15.56 -11.02 -4.60
C SER A 80 -14.89 -10.29 -5.76
N ASN A 81 -13.89 -9.44 -5.48
CA ASN A 81 -13.13 -8.70 -6.48
C ASN A 81 -11.65 -8.61 -6.03
N PRO A 82 -10.90 -9.72 -6.17
CA PRO A 82 -9.57 -9.85 -5.60
C PRO A 82 -8.53 -8.93 -6.26
N GLY A 83 -7.40 -8.77 -5.57
CA GLY A 83 -6.23 -8.01 -6.03
C GLY A 83 -4.99 -8.42 -5.25
N SER A 84 -4.46 -9.60 -5.56
CA SER A 84 -3.31 -10.23 -4.91
C SER A 84 -2.04 -9.41 -5.05
N ASP A 85 -1.80 -8.80 -6.20
CA ASP A 85 -0.66 -7.93 -6.48
C ASP A 85 -0.62 -6.72 -5.55
N VAL A 86 -1.67 -5.89 -5.55
CA VAL A 86 -1.73 -4.68 -4.72
C VAL A 86 -1.82 -5.01 -3.23
N ALA A 87 -2.50 -6.12 -2.86
CA ALA A 87 -2.56 -6.58 -1.48
C ALA A 87 -1.20 -7.10 -1.00
N ALA A 88 -0.51 -7.94 -1.79
CA ALA A 88 0.81 -8.44 -1.44
C ALA A 88 1.83 -7.31 -1.34
N GLU A 89 1.80 -6.33 -2.24
CA GLU A 89 2.70 -5.16 -2.15
C GLU A 89 2.38 -4.29 -0.93
N THR A 90 1.10 -4.13 -0.57
CA THR A 90 0.71 -3.46 0.68
C THR A 90 1.21 -4.22 1.91
N ALA A 91 1.11 -5.55 1.91
CA ALA A 91 1.65 -6.38 2.97
C ALA A 91 3.18 -6.26 3.06
N ALA A 92 3.89 -6.25 1.94
CA ALA A 92 5.33 -6.06 1.87
C ALA A 92 5.76 -4.70 2.45
N ALA A 93 5.06 -3.63 2.07
CA ALA A 93 5.28 -2.28 2.58
C ALA A 93 5.15 -2.22 4.11
N LEU A 94 4.06 -2.76 4.66
CA LEU A 94 3.80 -2.80 6.10
C LEU A 94 4.83 -3.69 6.83
N ALA A 95 5.19 -4.84 6.26
CA ALA A 95 6.18 -5.74 6.84
C ALA A 95 7.58 -5.10 6.87
N ALA A 96 8.05 -4.50 5.78
CA ALA A 96 9.33 -3.81 5.72
C ALA A 96 9.38 -2.63 6.70
N ALA A 97 8.33 -1.80 6.74
CA ALA A 97 8.23 -0.69 7.69
C ALA A 97 8.21 -1.19 9.16
N SER A 98 7.60 -2.35 9.43
CA SER A 98 7.63 -2.94 10.78
C SER A 98 9.05 -3.18 11.28
N MET A 99 9.99 -3.52 10.38
CA MET A 99 11.39 -3.69 10.73
C MET A 99 12.08 -2.35 11.00
N VAL A 100 11.77 -1.31 10.20
CA VAL A 100 12.30 0.05 10.39
C VAL A 100 11.95 0.59 11.77
N PHE A 101 10.71 0.39 12.21
CA PHE A 101 10.22 0.89 13.50
C PHE A 101 10.48 -0.05 14.69
N ARG A 102 11.03 -1.25 14.47
CA ARG A 102 11.13 -2.31 15.49
C ARG A 102 11.72 -1.84 16.81
N LYS A 103 12.78 -1.02 16.76
CA LYS A 103 13.46 -0.52 17.97
C LYS A 103 12.94 0.84 18.44
N VAL A 104 12.53 1.71 17.51
CA VAL A 104 12.18 3.12 17.81
C VAL A 104 10.71 3.31 18.16
N ASP A 105 9.84 2.41 17.72
CA ASP A 105 8.42 2.35 18.11
C ASP A 105 7.92 0.89 18.03
N PRO A 106 8.21 0.08 19.06
CA PRO A 106 7.87 -1.34 19.07
C PRO A 106 6.35 -1.60 19.00
N LYS A 107 5.52 -0.69 19.52
CA LYS A 107 4.06 -0.82 19.49
C LYS A 107 3.54 -0.68 18.05
N TYR A 108 4.00 0.36 17.33
CA TYR A 108 3.66 0.56 15.94
C TYR A 108 4.22 -0.55 15.05
N SER A 109 5.46 -0.99 15.29
CA SER A 109 6.05 -2.14 14.59
C SER A 109 5.18 -3.41 14.67
N ARG A 110 4.69 -3.76 15.86
CA ARG A 110 3.79 -4.92 16.03
C ARG A 110 2.47 -4.74 15.30
N LEU A 111 1.89 -3.54 15.31
CA LEU A 111 0.66 -3.22 14.59
C LEU A 111 0.84 -3.39 13.07
N LEU A 112 1.94 -2.85 12.52
CA LEU A 112 2.28 -2.99 11.10
C LEU A 112 2.42 -4.46 10.72
N LEU A 113 3.20 -5.24 11.49
CA LEU A 113 3.45 -6.64 11.19
C LEU A 113 2.17 -7.50 11.28
N ALA A 114 1.33 -7.26 12.29
CA ALA A 114 0.06 -7.97 12.42
C ALA A 114 -0.87 -7.68 11.23
N THR A 115 -0.93 -6.42 10.81
CA THR A 115 -1.74 -6.01 9.65
C THR A 115 -1.17 -6.60 8.35
N ALA A 116 0.16 -6.57 8.16
CA ALA A 116 0.84 -7.16 7.02
C ALA A 116 0.50 -8.64 6.84
N LYS A 117 0.53 -9.43 7.93
CA LYS A 117 0.15 -10.85 7.91
C LYS A 117 -1.29 -11.07 7.44
N ASN A 118 -2.23 -10.28 7.96
CA ASN A 118 -3.64 -10.38 7.58
C ASN A 118 -3.85 -10.03 6.08
N VAL A 119 -3.20 -8.96 5.61
CA VAL A 119 -3.30 -8.54 4.21
C VAL A 119 -2.63 -9.55 3.27
N MET A 120 -1.49 -10.11 3.65
CA MET A 120 -0.84 -11.17 2.87
C MET A 120 -1.69 -12.43 2.81
N GLN A 121 -2.33 -12.81 3.93
CA GLN A 121 -3.24 -13.95 3.96
C GLN A 121 -4.42 -13.74 3.00
N PHE A 122 -5.00 -12.53 2.98
CA PHE A 122 -6.02 -12.16 1.99
C PHE A 122 -5.50 -12.30 0.55
N ALA A 123 -4.29 -11.78 0.26
CA ALA A 123 -3.69 -11.81 -1.07
C ALA A 123 -3.46 -13.25 -1.58
N ILE A 124 -3.04 -14.15 -0.70
CA ILE A 124 -2.79 -15.56 -1.02
C ILE A 124 -4.11 -16.34 -1.20
N GLN A 125 -5.10 -16.06 -0.35
CA GLN A 125 -6.38 -16.75 -0.31
C GLN A 125 -7.29 -16.38 -1.49
N TYR A 126 -7.39 -15.09 -1.82
CA TYR A 126 -8.26 -14.58 -2.88
C TYR A 126 -7.42 -14.08 -4.05
N ARG A 127 -7.27 -14.94 -5.06
CA ARG A 127 -6.34 -14.75 -6.17
C ARG A 127 -6.97 -13.95 -7.31
N GLY A 128 -6.27 -12.89 -7.75
CA GLY A 128 -6.66 -12.09 -8.91
C GLY A 128 -5.77 -10.86 -9.06
N ALA A 129 -5.61 -10.35 -10.28
CA ALA A 129 -4.90 -9.09 -10.48
C ALA A 129 -5.87 -7.96 -10.15
N TYR A 130 -5.44 -6.94 -9.41
CA TYR A 130 -6.37 -5.89 -9.00
C TYR A 130 -6.94 -5.10 -10.19
N SER A 131 -6.18 -5.03 -11.29
CA SER A 131 -6.60 -4.40 -12.53
C SER A 131 -7.66 -5.20 -13.28
N ASP A 132 -7.84 -6.50 -13.01
CA ASP A 132 -8.98 -7.25 -13.59
C ASP A 132 -10.29 -6.78 -12.93
N SER A 133 -10.26 -6.62 -11.60
CA SER A 133 -11.37 -6.17 -10.77
C SER A 133 -11.71 -4.69 -10.93
N LEU A 134 -10.72 -3.85 -11.24
CA LEU A 134 -10.83 -2.39 -11.23
C LEU A 134 -10.39 -1.74 -12.55
N SER A 135 -10.36 -2.49 -13.66
CA SER A 135 -9.82 -2.07 -14.96
C SER A 135 -10.28 -0.68 -15.40
N SER A 136 -11.59 -0.38 -15.29
CA SER A 136 -12.17 0.91 -15.68
C SER A 136 -11.65 2.11 -14.89
N SER A 137 -11.05 1.89 -13.73
CA SER A 137 -10.64 2.93 -12.78
C SER A 137 -9.13 3.02 -12.57
N VAL A 138 -8.39 1.93 -12.82
CA VAL A 138 -6.93 1.88 -12.57
C VAL A 138 -6.11 1.78 -13.84
N CYS A 139 -6.70 1.30 -14.93
CA CYS A 139 -6.11 1.34 -16.27
C CYS A 139 -6.61 2.57 -17.03
N PRO A 140 -5.76 3.22 -17.86
CA PRO A 140 -4.42 2.78 -18.26
C PRO A 140 -3.28 3.22 -17.33
N PHE A 141 -3.57 3.76 -16.13
CA PHE A 141 -2.56 4.42 -15.28
C PHE A 141 -1.57 3.46 -14.61
N TYR A 142 -2.06 2.45 -13.90
CA TYR A 142 -1.23 1.48 -13.15
C TYR A 142 -1.76 0.04 -13.33
N CYS A 143 -1.87 -0.44 -14.56
CA CYS A 143 -2.30 -1.81 -14.80
C CYS A 143 -1.32 -2.85 -14.25
N SER A 144 -1.85 -4.01 -13.85
CA SER A 144 -1.02 -5.17 -13.48
C SER A 144 -0.56 -5.91 -14.73
N TYR A 145 0.51 -5.44 -15.36
CA TYR A 145 1.06 -6.09 -16.56
C TYR A 145 1.80 -7.40 -16.27
N SER A 146 2.37 -7.52 -15.07
CA SER A 146 3.14 -8.72 -14.66
C SER A 146 2.31 -9.71 -13.84
N GLY A 147 1.06 -9.35 -13.51
CA GLY A 147 0.17 -10.15 -12.68
C GLY A 147 0.69 -10.38 -11.27
N TYR A 148 0.26 -11.51 -10.68
CA TYR A 148 0.67 -11.98 -9.37
C TYR A 148 1.20 -13.42 -9.53
N LYS A 149 2.49 -13.66 -9.22
CA LYS A 149 3.08 -15.00 -9.29
C LYS A 149 2.84 -15.76 -7.99
N VAL A 150 2.43 -17.03 -8.12
CA VAL A 150 2.30 -17.96 -7.01
C VAL A 150 3.54 -18.85 -7.00
N THR A 151 4.45 -18.64 -6.06
CA THR A 151 5.34 -19.73 -5.65
C THR A 151 4.60 -20.50 -4.57
N ASN A 152 4.08 -21.68 -4.90
CA ASN A 152 3.67 -22.62 -3.87
C ASN A 152 4.94 -22.96 -3.07
N SER A 153 5.07 -22.42 -1.85
CA SER A 153 5.99 -22.97 -0.87
C SER A 153 5.44 -24.33 -0.49
N GLN A 154 6.02 -25.39 -1.07
CA GLN A 154 5.95 -26.75 -0.50
C GLN A 154 6.69 -26.77 0.83
#